data_AF-A0A3D6EG05-F1
#
_entry.id   AF-A0A3D6EG05-F1
#
_cell.length_a   1.000
_cell.length_b   1.000
_cell.length_c   1.000
_cell.angle_alpha   90.00
_cell.angle_beta   90.00
_cell.angle_gamma   90.00
#
_symmetry.space_group_name_H-M   'P 1'
#
loop_
_entity.id
_entity.type
_entity.pdbx_description
1 polymer ?
#
loop_
_entity_poly.entity_id
_entity_poly.type
_entity_poly.pdbx_seq_one_letter_code
_entity_poly.pdbx_strand_id
1 'polypeptide(L)'
;MLEELKKKVCQANLDLVKHGLVIFTWGNVSAIDRESGLVVIKPSGVSYDNMKPEDMVVVNLDGKVVEGDLRPSSDTPTHLVLYKAFPEIGGVVHTH
;
A
#
# COMPACT_ATOMS: atom_id res chain seq x y z
N MET A 1 -10.08 0.77 -10.13
CA MET A 1 -9.34 -0.29 -10.87
C MET A 1 -8.61 -1.18 -9.85
N LEU A 2 -8.13 -2.37 -10.26
CA LEU A 2 -7.40 -3.30 -9.38
C LEU A 2 -8.13 -3.67 -8.08
N GLU A 3 -9.45 -3.83 -8.12
CA GLU A 3 -10.30 -3.99 -6.91
C GLU A 3 -9.85 -5.15 -6.01
N GLU A 4 -9.48 -6.28 -6.58
CA GLU A 4 -8.99 -7.43 -5.81
C GLU A 4 -7.63 -7.17 -5.15
N LEU A 5 -6.76 -6.39 -5.79
CA LEU A 5 -5.48 -6.00 -5.21
C LEU A 5 -5.68 -5.00 -4.07
N LYS A 6 -6.59 -4.02 -4.23
CA LYS A 6 -6.98 -3.10 -3.16
C LYS A 6 -7.52 -3.82 -1.94
N LYS A 7 -8.40 -4.81 -2.12
CA LYS A 7 -8.89 -5.65 -1.01
C LYS A 7 -7.75 -6.37 -0.29
N LYS A 8 -6.82 -6.98 -1.04
CA LYS A 8 -5.65 -7.67 -0.45
C LYS A 8 -4.74 -6.72 0.33
N VAL A 9 -4.42 -5.55 -0.22
CA VAL A 9 -3.56 -4.56 0.44
C VAL A 9 -4.25 -3.98 1.68
N CYS A 10 -5.54 -3.68 1.60
CA CYS A 10 -6.33 -3.22 2.74
C CYS A 10 -6.33 -4.28 3.86
N GLN A 11 -6.64 -5.53 3.53
CA GLN A 11 -6.64 -6.61 4.51
C GLN A 11 -5.26 -6.80 5.16
N ALA A 12 -4.19 -6.78 4.36
CA ALA A 12 -2.83 -6.92 4.89
C ALA A 12 -2.45 -5.77 5.84
N ASN A 13 -2.93 -4.55 5.57
CA ASN A 13 -2.77 -3.41 6.48
C ASN A 13 -3.53 -3.61 7.79
N LEU A 14 -4.77 -4.11 7.75
CA LEU A 14 -5.55 -4.44 8.95
C LEU A 14 -4.90 -5.58 9.75
N ASP A 15 -4.29 -6.55 9.07
CA ASP A 15 -3.59 -7.66 9.72
C ASP A 15 -2.37 -7.18 10.53
N LEU A 16 -1.72 -6.06 10.15
CA LEU A 16 -0.64 -5.48 10.96
C LEU A 16 -1.12 -5.13 12.37
N VAL A 17 -2.32 -4.54 12.49
CA VAL A 17 -2.92 -4.20 13.79
C VAL A 17 -3.34 -5.47 14.52
N LYS A 18 -4.00 -6.39 13.82
CA LYS A 18 -4.43 -7.68 14.38
C LYS A 18 -3.28 -8.47 15.01
N HIS A 19 -2.10 -8.39 14.41
CA HIS A 19 -0.89 -9.07 14.87
C HIS A 19 -0.02 -8.23 15.82
N GLY A 20 -0.45 -7.02 16.19
CA GLY A 20 0.28 -6.16 17.12
C GLY A 20 1.62 -5.64 16.59
N LEU A 21 1.76 -5.51 15.26
CA LEU A 21 2.99 -5.09 14.60
C LEU A 21 3.10 -3.56 14.43
N VAL A 22 2.04 -2.82 14.74
CA VAL A 22 1.98 -1.36 14.59
C VAL A 22 1.11 -0.75 15.68
N ILE A 23 1.31 0.54 15.96
CA ILE A 23 0.45 1.38 16.78
C ILE A 23 0.04 2.64 16.01
N PHE A 24 -1.06 3.29 16.44
CA PHE A 24 -1.61 4.49 15.80
C PHE A 24 -1.79 4.29 14.28
N THR A 25 -1.19 5.15 13.47
CA THR A 25 -1.25 5.11 12.00
C THR A 25 0.08 4.67 11.39
N TRP A 26 0.99 4.07 12.17
CA TRP A 26 2.29 3.63 11.71
C TRP A 26 2.21 2.43 10.78
N GLY A 27 3.31 2.13 10.11
CA GLY A 27 3.43 1.02 9.18
C GLY A 27 2.56 1.16 7.93
N ASN A 28 2.84 0.32 6.96
CA ASN A 28 2.13 0.29 5.69
C ASN A 28 2.44 -0.99 4.93
N VAL A 29 1.45 -1.44 4.18
CA VAL A 29 1.60 -2.50 3.18
C VAL A 29 1.32 -1.93 1.80
N SER A 30 2.07 -2.40 0.81
CA SER A 30 1.75 -2.23 -0.60
C SER A 30 1.89 -3.55 -1.36
N ALA A 31 1.27 -3.60 -2.54
CA ALA A 31 1.44 -4.68 -3.49
C ALA A 31 1.54 -4.13 -4.91
N ILE A 32 2.27 -4.81 -5.78
CA ILE A 32 2.44 -4.44 -7.19
C ILE A 32 1.68 -5.42 -8.10
N ASP A 33 0.96 -4.88 -9.07
CA ASP A 33 0.53 -5.62 -10.25
C ASP A 33 1.60 -5.46 -11.33
N ARG A 34 2.37 -6.53 -11.60
CA ARG A 34 3.50 -6.48 -12.54
C ARG A 34 3.05 -6.38 -14.00
N GLU A 35 1.83 -6.83 -14.32
CA GLU A 35 1.30 -6.75 -15.68
C GLU A 35 1.00 -5.31 -16.09
N SER A 36 0.36 -4.52 -15.21
CA SER A 36 0.10 -3.09 -15.45
C SER A 36 1.21 -2.15 -14.99
N GLY A 37 2.13 -2.59 -14.13
CA GLY A 37 3.16 -1.73 -13.52
C GLY A 37 2.60 -0.76 -12.47
N LEU A 38 1.42 -1.06 -11.91
CA LEU A 38 0.76 -0.25 -10.90
C LEU A 38 0.95 -0.82 -9.50
N VAL A 39 1.08 0.06 -8.52
CA VAL A 39 1.30 -0.26 -7.12
C VAL A 39 0.12 0.26 -6.30
N VAL A 40 -0.46 -0.61 -5.49
CA VAL A 40 -1.50 -0.26 -4.53
C VAL A 40 -0.87 -0.13 -3.16
N ILE A 41 -1.08 0.99 -2.47
CA ILE A 41 -0.47 1.28 -1.17
C ILE A 41 -1.46 1.91 -0.20
N LYS A 42 -1.21 1.70 1.11
CA LYS A 42 -1.93 2.36 2.21
C LYS A 42 -1.96 3.90 2.03
N PRO A 43 -3.10 4.56 2.29
CA PRO A 43 -3.17 6.01 2.37
C PRO A 43 -2.50 6.56 3.65
N SER A 44 -1.96 7.76 3.57
CA SER A 44 -1.38 8.48 4.70
C SER A 44 -2.46 9.06 5.61
N GLY A 45 -2.27 8.93 6.93
CA GLY A 45 -3.10 9.62 7.93
C GLY A 45 -4.50 9.03 8.16
N VAL A 46 -4.80 7.87 7.59
CA VAL A 46 -6.07 7.16 7.83
C VAL A 46 -5.91 6.19 9.00
N SER A 47 -6.86 6.23 9.95
CA SER A 47 -6.93 5.25 11.04
C SER A 47 -7.26 3.86 10.49
N TYR A 48 -6.60 2.83 11.02
CA TYR A 48 -6.87 1.45 10.65
C TYR A 48 -8.31 1.01 10.96
N ASP A 49 -8.94 1.54 12.01
CA ASP A 49 -10.30 1.14 12.42
C ASP A 49 -11.36 1.39 11.34
N ASN A 50 -11.12 2.39 10.49
CA ASN A 50 -12.06 2.83 9.46
C ASN A 50 -11.54 2.59 8.04
N MET A 51 -10.38 1.96 7.89
CA MET A 51 -9.73 1.77 6.61
C MET A 51 -10.49 0.76 5.75
N LYS A 52 -10.78 1.14 4.51
CA LYS A 52 -11.50 0.31 3.53
C LYS A 52 -10.71 0.15 2.24
N PRO A 53 -11.03 -0.85 1.41
CA PRO A 53 -10.38 -1.03 0.11
C PRO A 53 -10.43 0.21 -0.78
N GLU A 54 -11.49 1.01 -0.70
CA GLU A 54 -11.67 2.23 -1.49
C GLU A 54 -10.69 3.34 -1.10
N ASP A 55 -10.14 3.29 0.12
CA ASP A 55 -9.14 4.25 0.60
C ASP A 55 -7.72 3.96 0.06
N MET A 56 -7.50 2.79 -0.55
CA MET A 56 -6.19 2.43 -1.10
C MET A 56 -5.84 3.31 -2.29
N VAL A 57 -4.59 3.76 -2.32
CA VAL A 57 -4.08 4.65 -3.38
C VAL A 57 -3.33 3.82 -4.41
N VAL A 58 -3.61 4.07 -5.69
CA VAL A 58 -2.91 3.44 -6.82
C VAL A 58 -1.91 4.44 -7.39
N VAL A 59 -0.65 4.03 -7.45
CA VAL A 59 0.44 4.81 -8.06
C VAL A 59 1.12 4.01 -9.16
N ASN A 60 1.75 4.70 -10.11
CA ASN A 60 2.68 4.05 -11.04
C ASN A 60 4.08 3.92 -10.41
N LEU A 61 5.01 3.24 -11.08
CA LEU A 61 6.39 3.08 -10.62
C LEU A 61 7.18 4.41 -10.49
N ASP A 62 6.69 5.50 -11.05
CA ASP A 62 7.29 6.85 -10.90
C ASP A 62 6.68 7.64 -9.73
N GLY A 63 5.74 7.05 -9.00
CA GLY A 63 5.09 7.65 -7.83
C GLY A 63 3.96 8.61 -8.16
N LYS A 64 3.54 8.68 -9.42
CA LYS A 64 2.35 9.44 -9.81
C LYS A 64 1.10 8.68 -9.39
N VAL A 65 0.20 9.36 -8.69
CA VAL A 65 -1.14 8.82 -8.37
C VAL A 65 -1.92 8.63 -9.67
N VAL A 66 -2.41 7.41 -9.87
CA VAL A 66 -3.25 6.98 -11.00
C VAL A 66 -4.71 6.89 -10.57
N GLU A 67 -4.98 6.53 -9.32
CA GLU A 67 -6.33 6.44 -8.75
C GLU A 67 -6.29 6.65 -7.23
N GLY A 68 -7.33 7.29 -6.68
CA GLY A 68 -7.53 7.52 -5.25
C GLY A 68 -7.56 9.00 -4.90
N ASP A 69 -8.42 9.38 -3.95
CA ASP A 69 -8.59 10.77 -3.51
C ASP A 69 -7.69 11.14 -2.31
N LEU A 70 -7.07 10.12 -1.70
CA LEU A 70 -6.21 10.27 -0.54
C LEU A 70 -4.74 10.36 -0.93
N ARG A 71 -3.93 10.91 -0.03
CA ARG A 71 -2.48 10.92 -0.21
C ARG A 71 -1.93 9.52 0.05
N PRO A 72 -1.03 8.98 -0.80
CA PRO A 72 -0.38 7.70 -0.52
C PRO A 72 0.57 7.83 0.70
N SER A 73 0.96 6.70 1.27
CA SER A 73 1.94 6.65 2.38
C SER A 73 3.18 7.50 2.09
N SER A 74 3.76 8.12 3.13
CA SER A 74 5.06 8.82 3.01
C SER A 74 6.19 7.90 2.56
N ASP A 75 6.07 6.59 2.82
CA ASP A 75 7.09 5.59 2.48
C ASP A 75 6.94 5.06 1.05
N THR A 76 5.98 5.59 0.27
CA THR A 76 5.78 5.20 -1.13
C THR A 76 7.08 5.21 -1.94
N PRO A 77 7.95 6.24 -1.90
CA PRO A 77 9.20 6.23 -2.66
C PRO A 77 10.08 5.02 -2.35
N THR A 78 10.14 4.59 -1.08
CA THR A 78 10.90 3.40 -0.67
C THR A 78 10.31 2.13 -1.29
N HIS A 79 8.98 1.96 -1.24
CA HIS A 79 8.31 0.79 -1.84
C HIS A 79 8.57 0.71 -3.35
N LEU A 80 8.54 1.86 -4.04
CA LEU A 80 8.80 1.92 -5.48
C LEU A 80 10.24 1.58 -5.84
N VAL A 81 11.21 2.03 -5.06
CA VAL A 81 12.62 1.64 -5.24
C VAL A 81 12.78 0.14 -5.08
N LEU A 82 12.14 -0.47 -4.09
CA LEU A 82 12.19 -1.93 -3.87
C LEU A 82 11.57 -2.70 -5.04
N TYR A 83 10.41 -2.28 -5.55
CA TYR A 83 9.80 -2.94 -6.71
C TYR A 83 10.64 -2.79 -7.99
N LYS A 84 11.35 -1.67 -8.16
CA LYS A 84 12.28 -1.47 -9.28
C LYS A 84 13.55 -2.32 -9.14
N ALA A 85 14.08 -2.44 -7.93
CA ALA A 85 15.32 -3.17 -7.66
C ALA A 85 15.14 -4.69 -7.64
N PHE A 86 13.96 -5.17 -7.19
CA PHE A 86 13.66 -6.59 -7.02
C PHE A 86 12.44 -6.97 -7.86
N PRO A 87 12.61 -7.42 -9.11
CA PRO A 87 11.50 -7.79 -9.99
C PRO A 87 10.61 -8.93 -9.47
N GLU A 88 11.14 -9.80 -8.61
CA GLU A 88 10.48 -10.97 -8.06
C GLU A 88 9.52 -10.69 -6.90
N ILE A 89 9.64 -9.55 -6.22
CA ILE A 89 8.77 -9.26 -5.07
C ILE A 89 7.39 -8.77 -5.55
N GLY A 90 6.33 -9.23 -4.87
CA GLY A 90 4.94 -8.85 -5.14
C GLY A 90 4.31 -7.95 -4.08
N GLY A 91 4.94 -7.81 -2.92
CA GLY A 91 4.44 -7.03 -1.79
C GLY A 91 5.56 -6.54 -0.89
N VAL A 92 5.31 -5.42 -0.22
CA VAL A 92 6.23 -4.81 0.75
C VAL A 92 5.44 -4.46 2.00
N VAL A 93 5.98 -4.85 3.15
CA VAL A 93 5.44 -4.55 4.49
C VAL A 93 6.49 -3.76 5.25
N HIS A 94 6.11 -2.61 5.80
CA HIS A 94 6.93 -1.83 6.71
C HIS A 94 6.16 -1.63 8.03
N THR A 95 6.84 -1.88 9.16
CA THR A 95 6.28 -1.85 10.53
C THR A 95 7.30 -1.29 11.51
N HIS A 96 6.85 -0.90 12.70
CA HIS A 96 7.68 -0.49 13.84
C HIS A 96 7.15 -1.10 15.14
#